data_AF-A0A813MRN9-F1
#
_entry.id   AF-A0A813MRN9-F1
#
_cell.length_a   1.000
_cell.length_b   1.000
_cell.length_c   1.000
_cell.angle_alpha   90.00
_cell.angle_beta   90.00
_cell.angle_gamma   90.00
#
_symmetry.space_group_name_H-M   'P 1'
#
loop_
_entity.id
_entity.type
_entity.pdbx_description
1 polymer ?
#
loop_
_entity_poly.entity_id
_entity_poly.type
_entity_poly.pdbx_seq_one_letter_code
_entity_poly.pdbx_strand_id
1 'polypeptide(L)'
;MSKFSSKFYSAPTDQSGKEIQFDVREDEEQQNKFQETVELLVAAGYFRARIKGLSAFDKIVGGMTWCITTCNFDVDVDLLFQESSSIGQKIALVERIVSVLPRMKCPHRIEPHQIQGLDFIHVFPVIQWLVKKAIETRAEMGDMNRAYALSQFKKIKIEILSETEIAKNENSLKILNNLKEQNAPQRKYLRKDIDKITDRDVKIQSTLLEYGQQNFLLSNLTSQVQNQNSGNKQGQVDQNAKQQNLTTAEEQNLRKLMNEMSATDQKQNKLNANAVGQILGLQQSTLQQIVNDYSNKENELQQELEQLEKLAESGDISAGGFQHKQRLINILNKQLEQKDKQLKEQQVELDNLYHNLENKKQELKKILEDEKNLEHELSKLEEFEKNADKKYVDQLGQLVTIYEELKQKELDFKKSCKDELVLIEKEIEKLENEASMNEDSNDKEKFDRINEQNEAARSKLQTLRLKIAKKNREISTLKRKLDEIPSRSELSQYQKRFIELYNQLSTGYTQTKQFYILYNALEDKKFHMNKIITLYNSIHDQFKQAMSTQSNREQFVKQLEAILEGVKNNVAKTDNKKSKAKSNLDALNDQFVSLIEKKRLYYKTIKDFQEECKKNETLLAKVQ
;
A
#
# COMPACT_ATOMS: atom_id res chain seq x y z
N MET A 1 -26.55 -40.17 -10.18
CA MET A 1 -28.01 -40.41 -10.12
C MET A 1 -28.70 -39.14 -9.65
N SER A 2 -29.48 -38.48 -10.52
CA SER A 2 -30.72 -37.77 -10.16
C SER A 2 -31.39 -37.33 -11.47
N LYS A 3 -32.61 -37.83 -11.69
CA LYS A 3 -33.45 -37.62 -12.89
C LYS A 3 -34.39 -36.45 -12.64
N PHE A 4 -34.50 -35.49 -13.55
CA PHE A 4 -35.71 -34.72 -13.91
C PHE A 4 -35.37 -33.97 -15.22
N SER A 5 -35.78 -34.45 -16.39
CA SER A 5 -37.09 -34.27 -17.06
C SER A 5 -36.91 -33.45 -18.34
N SER A 6 -36.36 -34.08 -19.38
CA SER A 6 -36.50 -33.64 -20.76
C SER A 6 -37.89 -34.04 -21.27
N LYS A 7 -38.82 -33.10 -21.29
CA LYS A 7 -40.03 -33.18 -22.11
C LYS A 7 -40.09 -31.91 -22.94
N PHE A 8 -40.56 -32.07 -24.17
CA PHE A 8 -40.66 -31.08 -25.26
C PHE A 8 -39.40 -30.97 -26.11
N TYR A 9 -39.20 -31.94 -27.02
CA TYR A 9 -38.98 -31.78 -28.46
C TYR A 9 -38.86 -33.20 -29.05
N SER A 10 -39.87 -33.65 -29.81
CA SER A 10 -39.77 -34.90 -30.59
C SER A 10 -39.02 -34.60 -31.88
N ALA A 11 -37.90 -35.30 -32.12
CA ALA A 11 -37.12 -35.18 -33.35
C ALA A 11 -37.94 -35.66 -34.57
N PRO A 12 -37.72 -35.11 -35.78
CA PRO A 12 -38.41 -35.57 -36.98
C PRO A 12 -37.99 -37.01 -37.32
N THR A 13 -38.97 -37.88 -37.53
CA THR A 13 -38.80 -39.29 -37.93
C THR A 13 -39.08 -39.45 -39.42
N ASP A 14 -38.24 -40.21 -40.12
CA ASP A 14 -38.53 -40.65 -41.49
C ASP A 14 -39.67 -41.71 -41.51
N GLN A 15 -40.25 -41.97 -42.69
CA GLN A 15 -41.45 -42.81 -42.90
C GLN A 15 -41.36 -44.27 -42.38
N SER A 16 -40.21 -44.71 -41.87
CA SER A 16 -40.00 -46.02 -41.24
C SER A 16 -39.75 -45.97 -39.72
N GLY A 17 -39.97 -44.82 -39.07
CA GLY A 17 -40.02 -44.73 -37.61
C GLY A 17 -38.69 -44.87 -36.88
N LYS A 18 -37.54 -44.65 -37.55
CA LYS A 18 -36.22 -44.62 -36.93
C LYS A 18 -35.80 -43.17 -36.65
N GLU A 19 -35.40 -42.87 -35.42
CA GLU A 19 -34.90 -41.54 -35.03
C GLU A 19 -33.65 -41.18 -35.86
N ILE A 20 -33.68 -40.03 -36.54
CA ILE A 20 -32.51 -39.50 -37.24
C ILE A 20 -31.55 -38.95 -36.18
N GLN A 21 -30.50 -39.71 -35.88
CA GLN A 21 -29.37 -39.21 -35.09
C GLN A 21 -28.55 -38.27 -35.98
N PHE A 22 -28.61 -36.97 -35.67
CA PHE A 22 -27.63 -36.02 -36.20
C PHE A 22 -26.31 -36.27 -35.46
N ASP A 23 -25.32 -36.76 -36.20
CA ASP A 23 -23.95 -36.95 -35.71
C ASP A 23 -23.29 -35.57 -35.63
N VAL A 24 -23.40 -34.90 -34.47
CA VAL A 24 -22.67 -33.66 -34.20
C VAL A 24 -21.21 -34.05 -33.97
N ARG A 25 -20.37 -33.97 -35.01
CA ARG A 25 -18.92 -34.02 -34.86
C ARG A 25 -18.51 -32.92 -33.89
N GLU A 26 -18.05 -33.29 -32.70
CA GLU A 26 -17.32 -32.37 -31.83
C GLU A 26 -15.95 -32.12 -32.49
N ASP A 27 -15.76 -30.92 -33.04
CA ASP A 27 -14.46 -30.53 -33.60
C ASP A 27 -13.41 -30.45 -32.48
N GLU A 28 -12.47 -31.39 -32.45
CA GLU A 28 -11.42 -31.47 -31.41
C GLU A 28 -10.59 -30.16 -31.31
N GLU A 29 -10.41 -29.46 -32.42
CA GLU A 29 -9.72 -28.16 -32.48
C GLU A 29 -10.45 -27.05 -31.72
N GLN A 30 -11.80 -27.03 -31.79
CA GLN A 30 -12.64 -26.07 -31.07
C GLN A 30 -12.52 -26.29 -29.56
N GLN A 31 -12.51 -27.56 -29.12
CA GLN A 31 -12.40 -27.90 -27.71
C GLN A 31 -11.02 -27.58 -27.13
N ASN A 32 -9.95 -27.79 -27.90
CA ASN A 32 -8.60 -27.39 -27.50
C ASN A 32 -8.50 -25.86 -27.35
N LYS A 33 -9.02 -25.10 -28.31
CA LYS A 33 -9.05 -23.63 -28.25
C LYS A 33 -9.90 -23.12 -27.08
N PHE A 34 -11.02 -23.76 -26.79
CA PHE A 34 -11.81 -23.46 -25.60
C PHE A 34 -11.01 -23.65 -24.31
N GLN A 35 -10.29 -24.76 -24.17
CA GLN A 35 -9.48 -25.02 -22.99
C GLN A 35 -8.36 -23.97 -22.84
N GLU A 36 -7.68 -23.60 -23.93
CA GLU A 36 -6.69 -22.51 -23.95
C GLU A 36 -7.31 -21.15 -23.55
N THR A 37 -8.52 -20.82 -24.04
CA THR A 37 -9.21 -19.58 -23.62
C THR A 37 -9.52 -19.56 -22.12
N VAL A 38 -9.94 -20.69 -21.55
CA VAL A 38 -10.25 -20.83 -20.13
C VAL A 38 -8.97 -20.65 -19.30
N GLU A 39 -7.86 -21.24 -19.73
CA GLU A 39 -6.57 -21.11 -19.04
C GLU A 39 -6.05 -19.67 -19.07
N LEU A 40 -6.15 -18.98 -20.21
CA LEU A 40 -5.80 -17.55 -20.33
C LEU A 40 -6.65 -16.66 -19.41
N LEU A 41 -7.96 -16.90 -19.36
CA LEU A 41 -8.87 -16.14 -18.48
C LEU A 41 -8.55 -16.39 -17.00
N VAL A 42 -8.23 -17.63 -16.63
CA VAL A 42 -7.83 -17.97 -15.25
C VAL A 42 -6.49 -17.32 -14.89
N ALA A 43 -5.51 -17.33 -15.80
CA ALA A 43 -4.22 -16.67 -15.60
C ALA A 43 -4.38 -15.14 -15.45
N ALA A 44 -5.34 -14.55 -16.15
CA ALA A 44 -5.68 -13.12 -16.03
C ALA A 44 -6.34 -12.76 -14.68
N GLY A 45 -6.91 -13.74 -13.98
CA GLY A 45 -7.58 -13.57 -12.68
C GLY A 45 -9.10 -13.82 -12.68
N TYR A 46 -9.68 -14.31 -13.78
CA TYR A 46 -11.09 -14.68 -13.86
C TYR A 46 -11.29 -16.17 -13.47
N PHE A 47 -11.40 -16.44 -12.17
CA PHE A 47 -11.52 -17.80 -11.65
C PHE A 47 -12.87 -18.49 -11.92
N ARG A 48 -13.91 -17.72 -12.29
CA ARG A 48 -15.26 -18.25 -12.57
C ARG A 48 -15.26 -19.20 -13.79
N ALA A 49 -14.30 -19.05 -14.70
CA ALA A 49 -14.12 -19.95 -15.83
C ALA A 49 -13.76 -21.40 -15.43
N ARG A 50 -13.21 -21.63 -14.22
CA ARG A 50 -12.84 -22.96 -13.71
C ARG A 50 -14.02 -23.78 -13.16
N ILE A 51 -15.18 -23.15 -12.97
CA ILE A 51 -16.36 -23.82 -12.38
C ILE A 51 -16.90 -24.88 -13.36
N LYS A 52 -16.89 -26.15 -12.97
CA LYS A 52 -17.27 -27.31 -13.81
C LYS A 52 -18.77 -27.35 -14.16
N GLY A 53 -19.62 -26.57 -13.47
CA GLY A 53 -21.06 -26.49 -13.70
C GLY A 53 -21.54 -25.32 -14.58
N LEU A 54 -20.64 -24.50 -15.10
CA LEU A 54 -20.99 -23.34 -15.95
C LEU A 54 -20.89 -23.70 -17.43
N SER A 55 -21.85 -23.25 -18.24
CA SER A 55 -21.85 -23.43 -19.70
C SER A 55 -20.60 -22.82 -20.35
N ALA A 56 -20.10 -23.43 -21.44
CA ALA A 56 -18.97 -22.91 -22.20
C ALA A 56 -19.22 -21.48 -22.70
N PHE A 57 -20.44 -21.18 -23.14
CA PHE A 57 -20.89 -19.84 -23.50
C PHE A 57 -20.76 -18.86 -22.33
N ASP A 58 -21.26 -19.25 -21.15
CA ASP A 58 -21.29 -18.39 -19.97
C ASP A 58 -19.89 -18.13 -19.40
N LYS A 59 -18.97 -19.10 -19.54
CA LYS A 59 -17.55 -18.93 -19.18
C LYS A 59 -16.87 -17.88 -20.04
N ILE A 60 -17.10 -17.93 -21.36
CA ILE A 60 -16.50 -17.00 -22.32
C ILE A 60 -17.13 -15.62 -22.23
N VAL A 61 -18.45 -15.53 -22.28
CA VAL A 61 -19.16 -14.26 -22.28
C VAL A 61 -18.97 -13.53 -20.95
N GLY A 62 -18.97 -14.27 -19.84
CA GLY A 62 -18.59 -13.73 -18.54
C GLY A 62 -17.13 -13.26 -18.49
N GLY A 63 -16.21 -14.02 -19.12
CA GLY A 63 -14.80 -13.65 -19.24
C GLY A 63 -14.57 -12.38 -20.07
N MET A 64 -15.20 -12.28 -21.25
CA MET A 64 -15.15 -11.08 -22.10
C MET A 64 -15.72 -9.86 -21.39
N THR A 65 -16.87 -10.02 -20.72
CA THR A 65 -17.48 -8.98 -19.90
C THR A 65 -16.55 -8.51 -18.78
N TRP A 66 -15.95 -9.46 -18.06
CA TRP A 66 -15.00 -9.15 -16.99
C TRP A 66 -13.78 -8.38 -17.51
N CYS A 67 -13.19 -8.80 -18.64
CA CYS A 67 -12.07 -8.07 -19.25
C CYS A 67 -12.48 -6.64 -19.63
N ILE A 68 -13.65 -6.45 -20.24
CA ILE A 68 -14.13 -5.11 -20.62
C ILE A 68 -14.35 -4.22 -19.39
N THR A 69 -14.97 -4.74 -18.33
CA THR A 69 -15.17 -3.97 -17.08
C THR A 69 -13.83 -3.63 -16.38
N THR A 70 -12.85 -4.52 -16.47
CA THR A 70 -11.51 -4.31 -15.87
C THR A 70 -10.70 -3.25 -16.61
N CYS A 71 -10.93 -3.08 -17.92
CA CYS A 71 -10.27 -2.04 -18.71
C CYS A 71 -10.71 -0.61 -18.38
N ASN A 72 -11.69 -0.41 -17.47
CA ASN A 72 -12.18 0.90 -17.00
C ASN A 72 -12.45 1.90 -18.14
N PHE A 73 -12.96 1.40 -19.25
CA PHE A 73 -13.37 2.23 -20.38
C PHE A 73 -14.79 2.71 -20.11
N ASP A 74 -15.06 3.99 -20.39
CA ASP A 74 -16.39 4.58 -20.25
C ASP A 74 -17.30 3.95 -21.32
N VAL A 75 -17.95 2.86 -20.92
CA VAL A 75 -18.90 2.14 -21.74
C VAL A 75 -20.26 2.39 -21.13
N ASP A 76 -21.07 3.22 -21.79
CA ASP A 76 -22.48 3.51 -21.47
C ASP A 76 -23.40 2.28 -21.68
N VAL A 77 -22.90 1.08 -21.38
CA VAL A 77 -23.60 -0.18 -21.61
C VAL A 77 -23.41 -1.05 -20.38
N ASP A 78 -24.48 -1.24 -19.62
CA ASP A 78 -24.50 -2.15 -18.46
C ASP A 78 -24.28 -3.59 -18.92
N LEU A 79 -23.03 -4.05 -18.84
CA LEU A 79 -22.64 -5.44 -19.05
C LEU A 79 -22.88 -6.24 -17.76
N LEU A 80 -24.13 -6.25 -17.29
CA LEU A 80 -24.55 -7.06 -16.14
C LEU A 80 -24.75 -8.51 -16.58
N PHE A 81 -23.75 -9.35 -16.35
CA PHE A 81 -23.85 -10.78 -16.59
C PHE A 81 -24.63 -11.47 -15.46
N GLN A 82 -25.70 -12.21 -15.81
CA GLN A 82 -26.48 -13.05 -14.89
C GLN A 82 -26.48 -14.51 -15.37
N GLU A 83 -26.19 -15.45 -14.46
CA GLU A 83 -25.99 -16.88 -14.78
C GLU A 83 -27.26 -17.59 -15.30
N SER A 84 -28.45 -17.13 -14.91
CA SER A 84 -29.75 -17.64 -15.38
C SER A 84 -30.44 -16.67 -16.34
N SER A 85 -29.70 -16.05 -17.25
CA SER A 85 -30.28 -15.16 -18.27
C SER A 85 -31.08 -15.94 -19.30
N SER A 86 -32.22 -15.40 -19.71
CA SER A 86 -32.99 -15.91 -20.85
C SER A 86 -32.15 -15.86 -22.13
N ILE A 87 -32.42 -16.74 -23.09
CA ILE A 87 -31.68 -16.80 -24.36
C ILE A 87 -31.66 -15.44 -25.08
N GLY A 88 -32.76 -14.68 -25.04
CA GLY A 88 -32.84 -13.33 -25.59
C GLY A 88 -31.93 -12.31 -24.88
N GLN A 89 -31.80 -12.41 -23.55
CA GLN A 89 -30.86 -11.56 -22.80
C GLN A 89 -29.40 -11.93 -23.09
N LYS A 90 -29.09 -13.22 -23.31
CA LYS A 90 -27.76 -13.68 -23.72
C LYS A 90 -27.39 -13.13 -25.10
N ILE A 91 -28.31 -13.17 -26.07
CA ILE A 91 -28.12 -12.60 -27.41
C ILE A 91 -27.89 -11.08 -27.33
N ALA A 92 -28.77 -10.36 -26.63
CA ALA A 92 -28.65 -8.91 -26.47
C ALA A 92 -27.36 -8.49 -25.74
N LEU A 93 -26.82 -9.34 -24.85
CA LEU A 93 -25.54 -9.09 -24.17
C LEU A 93 -24.36 -9.32 -25.13
N VAL A 94 -24.40 -10.36 -25.96
CA VAL A 94 -23.37 -10.63 -26.98
C VAL A 94 -23.31 -9.51 -28.02
N GLU A 95 -24.46 -9.05 -28.52
CA GLU A 95 -24.52 -7.90 -29.44
C GLU A 95 -23.93 -6.63 -28.82
N ARG A 96 -24.22 -6.40 -27.54
CA ARG A 96 -23.64 -5.30 -26.78
C ARG A 96 -22.12 -5.44 -26.66
N ILE A 97 -21.60 -6.62 -26.32
CA ILE A 97 -20.14 -6.87 -26.30
C ILE A 97 -19.51 -6.58 -27.67
N VAL A 98 -20.09 -7.11 -28.75
CA VAL A 98 -19.58 -6.90 -30.12
C VAL A 98 -19.59 -5.41 -30.50
N SER A 99 -20.58 -4.64 -30.05
CA SER A 99 -20.63 -3.19 -30.28
C SER A 99 -19.53 -2.40 -29.54
N VAL A 100 -19.00 -2.95 -28.43
CA VAL A 100 -17.97 -2.30 -27.60
C VAL A 100 -16.56 -2.56 -28.12
N LEU A 101 -16.30 -3.73 -28.74
CA LEU A 101 -14.98 -4.10 -29.25
C LEU A 101 -14.39 -3.06 -30.26
N PRO A 102 -15.15 -2.51 -31.23
CA PRO A 102 -14.64 -1.45 -32.09
C PRO A 102 -14.29 -0.16 -31.36
N ARG A 103 -15.03 0.20 -30.29
CA ARG A 103 -14.76 1.39 -29.47
C ARG A 103 -13.45 1.27 -28.69
N MET A 104 -13.13 0.04 -28.26
CA MET A 104 -11.86 -0.31 -27.62
C MET A 104 -10.68 -0.41 -28.61
N LYS A 105 -10.92 -0.24 -29.93
CA LYS A 105 -9.94 -0.42 -31.01
C LYS A 105 -9.37 -1.84 -31.08
N CYS A 106 -10.21 -2.86 -30.83
CA CYS A 106 -9.83 -4.25 -31.06
C CYS A 106 -9.51 -4.49 -32.55
N PRO A 107 -8.35 -5.09 -32.88
CA PRO A 107 -7.98 -5.37 -34.28
C PRO A 107 -8.74 -6.55 -34.90
N HIS A 108 -9.31 -7.43 -34.07
CA HIS A 108 -10.04 -8.62 -34.51
C HIS A 108 -11.55 -8.35 -34.51
N ARG A 109 -12.21 -8.63 -35.63
CA ARG A 109 -13.67 -8.50 -35.80
C ARG A 109 -14.34 -9.83 -35.47
N ILE A 110 -15.42 -9.76 -34.70
CA ILE A 110 -16.26 -10.91 -34.34
C ILE A 110 -17.72 -10.53 -34.54
N GLU A 111 -18.51 -11.46 -35.06
CA GLU A 111 -19.95 -11.33 -35.20
C GLU A 111 -20.70 -12.00 -34.03
N PRO A 112 -21.90 -11.53 -33.65
CA PRO A 112 -22.66 -12.10 -32.54
C PRO A 112 -22.95 -13.60 -32.70
N HIS A 113 -23.17 -14.07 -33.93
CA HIS A 113 -23.41 -15.49 -34.21
C HIS A 113 -22.20 -16.38 -33.88
N GLN A 114 -20.98 -15.88 -34.02
CA GLN A 114 -19.76 -16.65 -33.74
C GLN A 114 -19.58 -16.92 -32.23
N ILE A 115 -19.97 -15.97 -31.38
CA ILE A 115 -19.94 -16.16 -29.91
C ILE A 115 -21.08 -17.07 -29.47
N GLN A 116 -22.26 -16.96 -30.08
CA GLN A 116 -23.40 -17.83 -29.77
C GLN A 116 -23.22 -19.27 -30.30
N GLY A 117 -22.61 -19.41 -31.46
CA GLY A 117 -22.28 -20.67 -32.12
C GLY A 117 -21.06 -21.39 -31.53
N LEU A 118 -20.49 -20.87 -30.44
CA LEU A 118 -19.32 -21.43 -29.75
C LEU A 118 -18.10 -21.60 -30.67
N ASP A 119 -17.87 -20.65 -31.57
CA ASP A 119 -16.70 -20.65 -32.45
C ASP A 119 -15.46 -20.10 -31.74
N PHE A 120 -14.84 -20.96 -30.93
CA PHE A 120 -13.69 -20.65 -30.10
C PHE A 120 -12.44 -20.27 -30.91
N ILE A 121 -12.34 -20.69 -32.17
CA ILE A 121 -11.21 -20.34 -33.05
C ILE A 121 -11.17 -18.84 -33.29
N HIS A 122 -12.32 -18.23 -33.61
CA HIS A 122 -12.41 -16.79 -33.86
C HIS A 122 -12.53 -15.98 -32.57
N VAL A 123 -13.08 -16.56 -31.51
CA VAL A 123 -13.20 -15.91 -30.19
C VAL A 123 -11.87 -15.82 -29.45
N PHE A 124 -10.99 -16.81 -29.62
CA PHE A 124 -9.71 -16.88 -28.90
C PHE A 124 -8.82 -15.64 -29.11
N PRO A 125 -8.55 -15.15 -30.34
CA PRO A 125 -7.75 -13.95 -30.56
C PRO A 125 -8.30 -12.69 -29.87
N VAL A 126 -9.63 -12.54 -29.82
CA VAL A 126 -10.25 -11.41 -29.12
C VAL A 126 -10.08 -11.52 -27.61
N ILE A 127 -10.26 -12.72 -27.04
CA ILE A 127 -10.01 -12.94 -25.61
C ILE A 127 -8.54 -12.68 -25.27
N GLN A 128 -7.60 -13.16 -26.09
CA GLN A 128 -6.17 -12.95 -25.88
C GLN A 128 -5.84 -11.45 -25.86
N TRP A 129 -6.38 -10.68 -26.81
CA TRP A 129 -6.21 -9.23 -26.85
C TRP A 129 -6.84 -8.54 -25.64
N LEU A 130 -8.07 -8.91 -25.28
CA LEU A 130 -8.79 -8.36 -24.11
C LEU A 130 -8.06 -8.64 -22.80
N VAL A 131 -7.52 -9.85 -22.63
CA VAL A 131 -6.73 -10.24 -21.46
C VAL A 131 -5.44 -9.43 -21.40
N LYS A 132 -4.71 -9.31 -22.52
CA LYS A 132 -3.50 -8.48 -22.58
C LYS A 132 -3.81 -7.03 -22.18
N LYS A 133 -4.89 -6.47 -22.71
CA LYS A 133 -5.29 -5.10 -22.41
C LYS A 133 -5.72 -4.92 -20.96
N ALA A 134 -6.46 -5.87 -20.39
CA ALA A 134 -6.87 -5.84 -19.00
C ALA A 134 -5.67 -5.92 -18.02
N ILE A 135 -4.61 -6.65 -18.38
CA ILE A 135 -3.38 -6.73 -17.59
C ILE A 135 -2.60 -5.41 -17.65
N GLU A 136 -2.45 -4.81 -18.84
CA GLU A 136 -1.82 -3.49 -19.01
C GLU A 136 -2.53 -2.42 -18.18
N THR A 137 -3.86 -2.33 -18.30
CA THR A 137 -4.65 -1.34 -17.55
C THR A 137 -4.59 -1.57 -16.05
N ARG A 138 -4.51 -2.84 -15.61
CA ARG A 138 -4.34 -3.18 -14.19
C ARG A 138 -2.95 -2.82 -13.66
N ALA A 139 -1.92 -2.91 -14.49
CA ALA A 139 -0.58 -2.46 -14.12
C ALA A 139 -0.54 -0.93 -13.98
N GLU A 140 -1.14 -0.20 -14.93
CA GLU A 140 -1.22 1.27 -14.91
C GLU A 140 -2.06 1.80 -13.74
N MET A 141 -3.23 1.21 -13.48
CA MET A 141 -4.14 1.65 -12.42
C MET A 141 -3.83 1.00 -11.06
N GLY A 142 -2.95 0.00 -11.01
CA GLY A 142 -2.66 -0.78 -9.80
C GLY A 142 -2.17 0.08 -8.65
N ASP A 143 -1.25 1.01 -8.95
CA ASP A 143 -0.69 1.93 -7.95
C ASP A 143 -1.72 2.96 -7.49
N MET A 144 -2.55 3.47 -8.40
CA MET A 144 -3.63 4.42 -8.08
C MET A 144 -4.70 3.76 -7.20
N ASN A 145 -5.12 2.53 -7.54
CA ASN A 145 -6.08 1.76 -6.77
C ASN A 145 -5.52 1.36 -5.40
N ARG A 146 -4.23 1.01 -5.33
CA ARG A 146 -3.54 0.73 -4.06
C ARG A 146 -3.45 1.99 -3.19
N ALA A 147 -3.07 3.13 -3.76
CA ALA A 147 -3.03 4.39 -3.04
C ALA A 147 -4.41 4.80 -2.54
N TYR A 148 -5.46 4.62 -3.36
CA TYR A 148 -6.84 4.85 -2.97
C TYR A 148 -7.28 3.92 -1.84
N ALA A 149 -7.04 2.61 -1.95
CA ALA A 149 -7.36 1.63 -0.92
C ALA A 149 -6.63 1.93 0.40
N LEU A 150 -5.35 2.29 0.35
CA LEU A 150 -4.59 2.75 1.51
C LEU A 150 -5.18 4.03 2.12
N SER A 151 -5.65 4.97 1.30
CA SER A 151 -6.30 6.19 1.78
C SER A 151 -7.64 5.91 2.46
N GLN A 152 -8.45 5.00 1.92
CA GLN A 152 -9.72 4.59 2.49
C GLN A 152 -9.51 3.80 3.78
N PHE A 153 -8.55 2.88 3.78
CA PHE A 153 -8.15 2.16 4.98
C PHE A 153 -7.64 3.11 6.07
N LYS A 154 -6.84 4.12 5.73
CA LYS A 154 -6.39 5.15 6.67
C LYS A 154 -7.57 5.94 7.24
N LYS A 155 -8.55 6.32 6.42
CA LYS A 155 -9.77 7.01 6.89
C LYS A 155 -10.56 6.16 7.88
N ILE A 156 -10.81 4.90 7.54
CA ILE A 156 -11.53 3.95 8.41
C ILE A 156 -10.75 3.69 9.70
N LYS A 157 -9.41 3.56 9.62
CA LYS A 157 -8.55 3.39 10.79
C LYS A 157 -8.58 4.61 11.71
N ILE A 158 -8.68 5.83 11.15
CA ILE A 158 -8.83 7.07 11.93
C ILE A 158 -10.23 7.14 12.59
N GLU A 159 -11.28 6.63 11.95
CA GLU A 159 -12.62 6.57 12.55
C GLU A 159 -12.74 5.55 13.71
N ILE A 160 -11.97 4.45 13.66
CA ILE A 160 -12.05 3.36 14.66
C ILE A 160 -11.11 3.57 15.85
N LEU A 161 -9.98 4.26 15.67
CA LEU A 161 -9.00 4.49 16.75
C LEU A 161 -9.31 5.78 17.51
N SER A 162 -9.45 5.67 18.83
CA SER A 162 -9.59 6.83 19.71
C SER A 162 -8.35 7.75 19.60
N GLU A 163 -8.51 9.07 19.79
CA GLU A 163 -7.40 10.05 19.81
C GLU A 163 -6.25 9.61 20.72
N THR A 164 -6.56 8.85 21.78
CA THR A 164 -5.58 8.31 22.73
C THR A 164 -4.67 7.23 22.13
N GLU A 165 -5.13 6.43 21.17
CA GLU A 165 -4.34 5.38 20.53
C GLU A 165 -3.51 5.93 19.35
N ILE A 166 -4.01 6.95 18.67
CA ILE A 166 -3.24 7.71 17.67
C ILE A 166 -2.09 8.43 18.37
N ALA A 167 -2.35 9.10 19.50
CA ALA A 167 -1.30 9.74 20.30
C ALA A 167 -0.28 8.72 20.84
N LYS A 168 -0.70 7.53 21.27
CA LYS A 168 0.21 6.45 21.70
C LYS A 168 1.08 5.94 20.54
N ASN A 169 0.52 5.79 19.34
CA ASN A 169 1.26 5.36 18.15
C ASN A 169 2.21 6.45 17.62
N GLU A 170 1.80 7.71 17.65
CA GLU A 170 2.71 8.82 17.33
C GLU A 170 3.81 8.96 18.37
N ASN A 171 3.50 8.78 19.65
CA ASN A 171 4.50 8.81 20.71
C ASN A 171 5.43 7.61 20.61
N SER A 172 4.95 6.41 20.27
CA SER A 172 5.82 5.25 20.06
C SER A 172 6.69 5.40 18.81
N LEU A 173 6.18 6.02 17.73
CA LEU A 173 6.97 6.38 16.55
C LEU A 173 7.98 7.49 16.85
N LYS A 174 7.63 8.50 17.65
CA LYS A 174 8.56 9.52 18.13
C LYS A 174 9.61 8.91 19.04
N ILE A 175 9.26 7.96 19.90
CA ILE A 175 10.21 7.22 20.73
C ILE A 175 11.11 6.35 19.85
N LEU A 176 10.59 5.65 18.86
CA LEU A 176 11.40 4.84 17.93
C LEU A 176 12.30 5.71 17.05
N ASN A 177 11.83 6.86 16.58
CA ASN A 177 12.65 7.82 15.83
C ASN A 177 13.69 8.47 16.73
N ASN A 178 13.34 8.87 17.95
CA ASN A 178 14.31 9.36 18.94
C ASN A 178 15.32 8.28 19.31
N LEU A 179 14.92 7.03 19.49
CA LEU A 179 15.83 5.90 19.71
C LEU A 179 16.69 5.65 18.48
N LYS A 180 16.17 5.82 17.27
CA LYS A 180 16.93 5.67 16.02
C LYS A 180 17.92 6.83 15.83
N GLU A 181 17.58 8.05 16.22
CA GLU A 181 18.46 9.22 16.17
C GLU A 181 19.51 9.20 17.28
N GLN A 182 19.13 8.76 18.50
CA GLN A 182 20.05 8.57 19.62
C GLN A 182 21.00 7.38 19.39
N ASN A 183 20.52 6.31 18.75
CA ASN A 183 21.34 5.16 18.35
C ASN A 183 21.83 5.24 16.90
N ALA A 184 21.68 6.39 16.24
CA ALA A 184 22.28 6.59 14.92
C ALA A 184 23.80 6.56 15.09
N PRO A 185 24.55 5.84 14.25
CA PRO A 185 25.98 5.77 14.37
C PRO A 185 26.58 7.16 14.09
N GLN A 186 26.90 7.90 15.16
CA GLN A 186 27.56 9.19 15.08
C GLN A 186 29.05 8.98 14.89
N ARG A 187 29.61 9.58 13.83
CA ARG A 187 31.06 9.60 13.61
C ARG A 187 31.70 10.49 14.67
N LYS A 188 32.60 9.92 15.48
CA LYS A 188 33.38 10.62 16.52
C LYS A 188 34.76 11.05 16.03
N TYR A 189 35.26 10.40 14.98
CA TYR A 189 36.56 10.68 14.38
C TYR A 189 36.40 10.82 12.86
N LEU A 190 37.15 11.75 12.28
CA LEU A 190 37.20 11.99 10.83
C LEU A 190 38.58 11.61 10.28
N ARG A 191 38.61 10.85 9.19
CA ARG A 191 39.85 10.52 8.45
C ARG A 191 40.28 11.68 7.56
N LYS A 192 41.60 11.95 7.52
CA LYS A 192 42.19 13.03 6.70
C LYS A 192 42.57 12.59 5.28
N ASP A 193 43.02 11.34 5.08
CA ASP A 193 43.47 10.83 3.78
C ASP A 193 42.85 9.45 3.48
N ILE A 194 41.80 9.39 2.66
CA ILE A 194 41.10 8.14 2.29
C ILE A 194 41.93 7.31 1.30
N ASP A 195 42.80 7.96 0.53
CA ASP A 195 43.43 7.38 -0.66
C ASP A 195 44.80 6.73 -0.41
N LYS A 196 45.41 6.91 0.78
CA LYS A 196 46.74 6.36 1.11
C LYS A 196 46.72 5.00 1.84
N ILE A 197 45.56 4.52 2.27
CA ILE A 197 45.44 3.28 3.03
C ILE A 197 44.91 2.17 2.12
N THR A 198 45.81 1.34 1.60
CA THR A 198 45.48 0.18 0.75
C THR A 198 45.05 -1.04 1.56
N ASP A 199 45.35 -1.08 2.86
CA ASP A 199 45.23 -2.27 3.69
C ASP A 199 43.83 -2.43 4.33
N ARG A 200 43.23 -3.63 4.19
CA ARG A 200 41.82 -3.88 4.55
C ARG A 200 41.57 -3.86 6.05
N ASP A 201 42.50 -4.36 6.84
CA ASP A 201 42.32 -4.48 8.30
C ASP A 201 42.46 -3.12 8.98
N VAL A 202 43.40 -2.29 8.50
CA VAL A 202 43.52 -0.89 8.90
C VAL A 202 42.26 -0.11 8.49
N LYS A 203 41.66 -0.41 7.34
CA LYS A 203 40.39 0.20 6.89
C LYS A 203 39.20 -0.17 7.76
N ILE A 204 39.09 -1.45 8.17
CA ILE A 204 38.04 -1.94 9.06
C ILE A 204 38.23 -1.36 10.48
N GLN A 205 39.45 -1.40 11.02
CA GLN A 205 39.76 -0.87 12.35
C GLN A 205 39.55 0.65 12.42
N SER A 206 39.93 1.39 11.37
CA SER A 206 39.62 2.82 11.27
C SER A 206 38.12 3.08 11.12
N THR A 207 37.35 2.27 10.36
CA THR A 207 35.88 2.43 10.33
C THR A 207 35.23 2.17 11.68
N LEU A 208 35.71 1.17 12.43
CA LEU A 208 35.18 0.87 13.76
C LEU A 208 35.55 1.93 14.79
N LEU A 209 36.75 2.52 14.68
CA LEU A 209 37.13 3.69 15.47
C LEU A 209 36.31 4.93 15.12
N GLU A 210 36.03 5.19 13.84
CA GLU A 210 35.22 6.34 13.39
C GLU A 210 33.86 6.40 14.09
N TYR A 211 33.23 5.25 14.36
CA TYR A 211 31.94 5.17 15.05
C TYR A 211 32.05 4.84 16.56
N GLY A 212 33.27 4.88 17.12
CA GLY A 212 33.49 4.85 18.57
C GLY A 212 33.38 3.47 19.24
N GLN A 213 33.50 2.36 18.50
CA GLN A 213 33.49 0.99 19.06
C GLN A 213 34.86 0.57 19.65
N GLN A 214 35.48 1.45 20.44
CA GLN A 214 36.80 1.21 21.04
C GLN A 214 36.77 0.07 22.09
N ASN A 215 35.70 0.02 22.91
CA ASN A 215 35.60 -0.95 24.01
C ASN A 215 35.44 -2.39 23.51
N PHE A 216 34.81 -2.60 22.36
CA PHE A 216 34.61 -3.93 21.76
C PHE A 216 35.91 -4.50 21.17
N LEU A 217 36.78 -3.63 20.64
CA LEU A 217 38.10 -4.01 20.14
C LEU A 217 39.05 -4.38 21.31
N LEU A 218 39.04 -3.62 22.40
CA LEU A 218 39.87 -3.91 23.57
C LEU A 218 39.37 -5.10 24.42
N SER A 219 38.05 -5.31 24.56
CA SER A 219 37.52 -6.40 25.40
C SER A 219 37.82 -7.79 24.83
N ASN A 220 37.74 -7.95 23.50
CA ASN A 220 38.03 -9.22 22.83
C ASN A 220 39.50 -9.65 22.98
N LEU A 221 40.42 -8.69 23.11
CA LEU A 221 41.84 -8.96 23.38
C LEU A 221 42.07 -9.47 24.81
N THR A 222 41.36 -8.93 25.81
CA THR A 222 41.51 -9.37 27.21
C THR A 222 40.92 -10.74 27.53
N SER A 223 39.85 -11.16 26.84
CA SER A 223 39.18 -12.46 27.09
C SER A 223 39.99 -13.68 26.62
N GLN A 224 40.96 -13.51 25.71
CA GLN A 224 41.78 -14.62 25.21
C GLN A 224 42.85 -15.10 26.21
N VAL A 225 43.20 -14.30 27.22
CA VAL A 225 44.32 -14.60 28.14
C VAL A 225 43.92 -15.53 29.30
N GLN A 226 42.64 -15.62 29.69
CA GLN A 226 42.24 -16.35 30.91
C GLN A 226 41.93 -17.85 30.72
N ASN A 227 41.77 -18.34 29.49
CA ASN A 227 41.17 -19.67 29.23
C ASN A 227 42.15 -20.88 29.11
N GLN A 228 43.46 -20.74 29.39
CA GLN A 228 44.41 -21.87 29.17
C GLN A 228 45.14 -22.43 30.42
N ASN A 229 44.84 -21.95 31.63
CA ASN A 229 45.57 -22.37 32.84
C ASN A 229 45.00 -23.59 33.60
N SER A 230 44.45 -24.61 32.93
CA SER A 230 44.03 -25.85 33.61
C SER A 230 44.14 -27.08 32.71
N GLY A 231 45.23 -27.85 32.83
CA GLY A 231 45.33 -29.21 32.28
C GLY A 231 46.73 -29.74 31.93
N ASN A 232 47.46 -30.21 32.95
CA ASN A 232 48.55 -31.23 32.98
C ASN A 232 49.56 -31.47 31.83
N LYS A 233 50.85 -31.27 32.20
CA LYS A 233 52.10 -32.06 31.97
C LYS A 233 52.20 -32.85 30.65
N GLN A 234 53.19 -32.67 29.75
CA GLN A 234 54.63 -32.54 29.96
C GLN A 234 55.29 -32.20 28.59
N GLY A 235 56.23 -31.26 28.58
CA GLY A 235 57.23 -31.09 27.52
C GLY A 235 57.02 -29.93 26.53
N GLN A 236 57.74 -28.82 26.75
CA GLN A 236 58.46 -28.00 25.75
C GLN A 236 58.70 -26.58 26.31
N VAL A 237 59.95 -26.36 26.70
CA VAL A 237 60.55 -25.03 26.86
C VAL A 237 60.92 -24.61 25.44
N ASP A 238 60.14 -23.74 24.79
CA ASP A 238 60.58 -22.83 23.70
C ASP A 238 59.46 -22.04 22.97
N GLN A 239 58.18 -22.17 23.33
CA GLN A 239 57.10 -21.44 22.62
C GLN A 239 56.65 -20.11 23.27
N ASN A 240 57.12 -19.77 24.47
CA ASN A 240 56.60 -18.61 25.23
C ASN A 240 57.16 -17.24 24.80
N ALA A 241 58.26 -17.17 24.03
CA ALA A 241 58.93 -15.89 23.70
C ALA A 241 58.37 -15.18 22.45
N LYS A 242 57.66 -15.88 21.56
CA LYS A 242 57.17 -15.31 20.28
C LYS A 242 55.78 -14.67 20.36
N GLN A 243 54.88 -15.08 21.27
CA GLN A 243 53.49 -14.60 21.28
C GLN A 243 53.24 -13.27 22.04
N GLN A 244 54.15 -12.81 22.93
CA GLN A 244 53.97 -11.55 23.67
C GLN A 244 54.38 -10.28 22.88
N ASN A 245 55.13 -10.40 21.78
CA ASN A 245 55.58 -9.25 20.98
C ASN A 245 54.58 -8.82 19.90
N LEU A 246 53.67 -9.70 19.47
CA LEU A 246 52.67 -9.41 18.42
C LEU A 246 51.50 -8.55 18.93
N THR A 247 51.00 -8.80 20.14
CA THR A 247 49.87 -8.04 20.72
C THR A 247 50.25 -6.61 21.13
N THR A 248 51.53 -6.33 21.38
CA THR A 248 52.03 -4.98 21.66
C THR A 248 52.27 -4.15 20.40
N ALA A 249 52.49 -4.78 19.24
CA ALA A 249 52.61 -4.08 17.96
C ALA A 249 51.24 -3.69 17.38
N GLU A 250 50.23 -4.55 17.50
CA GLU A 250 48.85 -4.24 17.08
C GLU A 250 48.20 -3.15 17.95
N GLU A 251 48.46 -3.11 19.27
CA GLU A 251 48.02 -2.00 20.15
C GLU A 251 48.70 -0.66 19.82
N GLN A 252 49.97 -0.69 19.41
CA GLN A 252 50.71 0.51 19.04
C GLN A 252 50.32 1.00 17.63
N ASN A 253 49.99 0.10 16.69
CA ASN A 253 49.38 0.45 15.41
C ASN A 253 47.96 1.04 15.56
N LEU A 254 47.12 0.49 16.44
CA LEU A 254 45.81 1.09 16.77
C LEU A 254 45.95 2.47 17.42
N ARG A 255 46.98 2.71 18.24
CA ARG A 255 47.29 4.03 18.82
C ARG A 255 47.87 5.02 17.81
N LYS A 256 48.72 4.57 16.88
CA LYS A 256 49.20 5.36 15.73
C LYS A 256 48.03 5.80 14.85
N LEU A 257 47.13 4.87 14.52
CA LEU A 257 45.90 5.14 13.76
C LEU A 257 44.92 6.08 14.51
N MET A 258 44.85 5.97 15.84
CA MET A 258 44.05 6.88 16.68
C MET A 258 44.65 8.29 16.74
N ASN A 259 45.98 8.43 16.66
CA ASN A 259 46.67 9.72 16.58
C ASN A 259 46.60 10.35 15.17
N GLU A 260 46.46 9.54 14.12
CA GLU A 260 46.26 10.00 12.74
C GLU A 260 44.83 10.49 12.46
N MET A 261 43.86 10.13 13.31
CA MET A 261 42.47 10.58 13.21
C MET A 261 42.17 11.76 14.14
N SER A 262 41.59 12.84 13.60
CA SER A 262 41.18 13.99 14.42
C SER A 262 39.84 13.73 15.11
N ALA A 263 39.81 13.83 16.44
CA ALA A 263 38.58 13.81 17.23
C ALA A 263 37.73 15.04 16.92
N THR A 264 36.46 14.85 16.57
CA THR A 264 35.54 15.96 16.32
C THR A 264 34.83 16.36 17.62
N ASP A 265 35.19 17.51 18.18
CA ASP A 265 34.44 18.09 19.30
C ASP A 265 33.07 18.63 18.82
N GLN A 266 32.03 18.31 19.58
CA GLN A 266 30.60 18.44 19.25
C GLN A 266 30.06 19.88 19.06
N LYS A 267 30.91 20.89 18.82
CA LYS A 267 30.49 22.29 18.65
C LYS A 267 31.01 22.98 17.36
N GLN A 268 31.13 22.26 16.25
CA GLN A 268 31.52 22.84 14.96
C GLN A 268 30.44 22.79 13.84
N ASN A 269 29.16 22.61 14.16
CA ASN A 269 28.07 22.76 13.17
C ASN A 269 27.56 24.21 12.98
N LYS A 270 28.43 25.20 13.17
CA LYS A 270 28.24 26.56 12.64
C LYS A 270 29.52 26.96 11.90
N LEU A 271 29.40 27.17 10.58
CA LEU A 271 30.47 27.71 9.74
C LEU A 271 30.92 29.05 10.32
N ASN A 272 32.08 29.07 10.95
CA ASN A 272 32.67 30.28 11.52
C ASN A 272 33.70 30.81 10.52
N ALA A 273 33.79 32.13 10.35
CA ALA A 273 34.67 32.80 9.36
C ALA A 273 36.15 32.35 9.42
N ASN A 274 36.55 31.69 10.51
CA ASN A 274 37.84 31.03 10.70
C ASN A 274 38.09 29.81 9.80
N ALA A 275 37.07 29.13 9.25
CA ALA A 275 37.30 28.07 8.26
C ALA A 275 37.89 28.62 6.95
N VAL A 276 37.58 29.87 6.62
CA VAL A 276 38.14 30.58 5.45
C VAL A 276 39.53 31.17 5.74
N GLY A 277 39.82 31.54 7.00
CA GLY A 277 41.17 31.94 7.44
C GLY A 277 42.14 30.77 7.66
N GLN A 278 41.65 29.58 8.04
CA GLN A 278 42.50 28.41 8.29
C GLN A 278 42.99 27.75 7.01
N ILE A 279 42.29 27.89 5.87
CA ILE A 279 42.78 27.40 4.58
C ILE A 279 43.98 28.23 4.08
N LEU A 280 44.04 29.53 4.38
CA LEU A 280 45.22 30.36 4.09
C LEU A 280 46.28 30.37 5.22
N GLY A 281 45.89 30.09 6.47
CA GLY A 281 46.81 29.92 7.60
C GLY A 281 47.52 28.55 7.63
N LEU A 282 46.98 27.53 6.94
CA LEU A 282 47.52 26.17 6.82
C LEU A 282 48.94 26.10 6.24
N GLN A 283 49.50 27.20 5.73
CA GLN A 283 50.90 27.27 5.30
C GLN A 283 51.71 28.44 5.89
N GLN A 284 51.19 29.25 6.82
CA GLN A 284 51.93 30.45 7.30
C GLN A 284 52.28 30.42 8.79
N SER A 285 51.46 29.84 9.67
CA SER A 285 51.82 29.69 11.09
C SER A 285 52.80 28.54 11.33
N THR A 286 52.83 27.52 10.46
CA THR A 286 53.86 26.47 10.51
C THR A 286 55.23 27.05 10.22
N LEU A 287 55.34 27.97 9.26
CA LEU A 287 56.58 28.71 9.01
C LEU A 287 56.96 29.63 10.18
N GLN A 288 55.99 30.33 10.80
CA GLN A 288 56.26 31.18 11.96
C GLN A 288 56.58 30.39 13.24
N GLN A 289 55.97 29.22 13.45
CA GLN A 289 56.29 28.34 14.57
C GLN A 289 57.61 27.61 14.34
N ILE A 290 57.95 27.20 13.12
CA ILE A 290 59.27 26.65 12.83
C ILE A 290 60.34 27.73 13.11
N VAL A 291 60.12 28.96 12.67
CA VAL A 291 61.02 30.09 12.95
C VAL A 291 61.07 30.43 14.45
N ASN A 292 59.93 30.44 15.15
CA ASN A 292 59.89 30.68 16.59
C ASN A 292 60.44 29.50 17.41
N ASP A 293 60.31 28.26 16.94
CA ASP A 293 60.86 27.06 17.60
C ASP A 293 62.38 26.98 17.39
N TYR A 294 62.90 27.45 16.25
CA TYR A 294 64.34 27.65 16.06
C TYR A 294 64.88 28.78 16.94
N SER A 295 64.18 29.92 17.02
CA SER A 295 64.60 31.02 17.91
C SER A 295 64.44 30.67 19.39
N ASN A 296 63.41 29.90 19.75
CA ASN A 296 63.19 29.46 21.14
C ASN A 296 64.19 28.36 21.53
N LYS A 297 64.58 27.46 20.61
CA LYS A 297 65.69 26.53 20.87
C LYS A 297 67.04 27.23 20.99
N GLU A 298 67.29 28.31 20.24
CA GLU A 298 68.47 29.18 20.45
C GLU A 298 68.43 29.89 21.81
N ASN A 299 67.27 30.42 22.21
CA ASN A 299 67.08 31.08 23.49
C ASN A 299 67.12 30.10 24.68
N GLU A 300 66.62 28.88 24.54
CA GLU A 300 66.72 27.80 25.55
C GLU A 300 68.17 27.33 25.69
N LEU A 301 68.92 27.17 24.59
CA LEU A 301 70.35 26.86 24.65
C LEU A 301 71.16 28.00 25.29
N GLN A 302 70.80 29.27 25.04
CA GLN A 302 71.40 30.42 25.72
C GLN A 302 71.01 30.50 27.19
N GLN A 303 69.77 30.19 27.57
CA GLN A 303 69.34 30.12 28.97
C GLN A 303 69.92 28.93 29.71
N GLU A 304 70.14 27.77 29.07
CA GLU A 304 70.88 26.65 29.65
C GLU A 304 72.36 27.01 29.87
N LEU A 305 72.98 27.77 28.96
CA LEU A 305 74.34 28.30 29.15
C LEU A 305 74.39 29.36 30.27
N GLU A 306 73.43 30.28 30.33
CA GLU A 306 73.34 31.32 31.36
C GLU A 306 72.95 30.75 32.74
N GLN A 307 72.17 29.67 32.78
CA GLN A 307 71.89 28.92 34.01
C GLN A 307 73.11 28.10 34.45
N LEU A 308 73.89 27.53 33.52
CA LEU A 308 75.17 26.90 33.83
C LEU A 308 76.20 27.92 34.33
N GLU A 309 76.19 29.16 33.81
CA GLU A 309 77.05 30.26 34.25
C GLU A 309 76.63 30.79 35.63
N LYS A 310 75.32 30.95 35.89
CA LYS A 310 74.79 31.31 37.22
C LYS A 310 74.94 30.18 38.26
N LEU A 311 74.87 28.91 37.85
CA LEU A 311 75.18 27.74 38.68
C LEU A 311 76.68 27.57 38.94
N ALA A 312 77.53 28.13 38.08
CA ALA A 312 78.97 28.24 38.32
C ALA A 312 79.32 29.41 39.26
N GLU A 313 78.51 30.48 39.28
CA GLU A 313 78.71 31.65 40.15
C GLU A 313 78.04 31.55 41.54
N SER A 314 76.94 30.80 41.71
CA SER A 314 76.31 30.56 43.02
C SER A 314 76.69 29.19 43.57
N GLY A 315 77.87 29.08 44.18
CA GLY A 315 78.26 27.89 44.93
C GLY A 315 77.40 27.70 46.17
N ASP A 316 76.57 26.66 46.20
CA ASP A 316 76.20 25.96 47.44
C ASP A 316 75.65 24.55 47.17
N ILE A 317 76.26 23.56 47.84
CA ILE A 317 76.18 22.14 47.55
C ILE A 317 75.13 21.45 48.47
N SER A 318 74.32 20.54 47.91
CA SER A 318 74.12 19.16 48.45
C SER A 318 72.68 18.59 48.53
N ALA A 319 71.58 19.34 48.67
CA ALA A 319 70.30 18.70 49.08
C ALA A 319 69.18 18.56 48.01
N GLY A 320 69.21 19.30 46.90
CA GLY A 320 68.13 19.29 45.89
C GLY A 320 68.28 18.25 44.76
N GLY A 321 69.50 17.77 44.52
CA GLY A 321 69.83 16.98 43.31
C GLY A 321 69.26 15.55 43.29
N PHE A 322 69.03 14.93 44.44
CA PHE A 322 68.68 13.50 44.51
C PHE A 322 67.22 13.20 44.11
N GLN A 323 66.26 14.04 44.53
CA GLN A 323 64.85 13.88 44.15
C GLN A 323 64.60 14.24 42.67
N HIS A 324 65.40 15.17 42.13
CA HIS A 324 65.37 15.49 40.71
C HIS A 324 65.89 14.30 39.87
N LYS A 325 66.98 13.66 40.31
CA LYS A 325 67.56 12.48 39.65
C LYS A 325 66.63 11.26 39.64
N GLN A 326 65.87 11.00 40.70
CA GLN A 326 64.89 9.89 40.72
C GLN A 326 63.71 10.10 39.76
N ARG A 327 63.21 11.33 39.63
CA ARG A 327 62.18 11.64 38.63
C ARG A 327 62.74 11.55 37.21
N LEU A 328 63.98 11.99 37.00
CA LEU A 328 64.67 11.87 35.72
C LEU A 328 64.85 10.40 35.32
N ILE A 329 65.26 9.53 36.25
CA ILE A 329 65.42 8.09 36.03
C ILE A 329 64.09 7.43 35.67
N ASN A 330 62.99 7.78 36.34
CA ASN A 330 61.67 7.22 36.00
C ASN A 330 61.14 7.72 34.65
N ILE A 331 61.45 8.95 34.27
CA ILE A 331 61.15 9.47 32.93
C ILE A 331 61.99 8.73 31.87
N LEU A 332 63.28 8.52 32.14
CA LEU A 332 64.20 7.78 31.27
C LEU A 332 63.80 6.30 31.12
N ASN A 333 63.40 5.63 32.20
CA ASN A 333 62.92 4.24 32.15
C ASN A 333 61.63 4.13 31.33
N LYS A 334 60.74 5.11 31.46
CA LYS A 334 59.50 5.15 30.67
C LYS A 334 59.76 5.46 29.20
N GLN A 335 60.80 6.24 28.89
CA GLN A 335 61.29 6.44 27.53
C GLN A 335 61.95 5.17 26.97
N LEU A 336 62.72 4.43 27.78
CA LEU A 336 63.32 3.15 27.42
C LEU A 336 62.25 2.11 27.06
N GLU A 337 61.20 1.97 27.87
CA GLU A 337 60.10 1.04 27.59
C GLU A 337 59.31 1.43 26.32
N GLN A 338 59.18 2.73 26.03
CA GLN A 338 58.58 3.20 24.77
C GLN A 338 59.48 2.88 23.57
N LYS A 339 60.80 2.99 23.72
CA LYS A 339 61.78 2.65 22.67
C LYS A 339 61.85 1.14 22.43
N ASP A 340 61.77 0.31 23.46
CA ASP A 340 61.73 -1.16 23.31
C ASP A 340 60.45 -1.64 22.62
N LYS A 341 59.34 -0.96 22.88
CA LYS A 341 58.06 -1.20 22.20
C LYS A 341 58.11 -0.79 20.72
N GLN A 342 58.78 0.32 20.39
CA GLN A 342 59.05 0.72 19.01
C GLN A 342 60.00 -0.25 18.30
N LEU A 343 61.02 -0.78 18.99
CA LEU A 343 61.93 -1.79 18.43
C LEU A 343 61.22 -3.09 18.07
N LYS A 344 60.26 -3.54 18.89
CA LYS A 344 59.47 -4.75 18.61
C LYS A 344 58.52 -4.57 17.44
N GLU A 345 57.91 -3.39 17.31
CA GLU A 345 57.12 -3.05 16.11
C GLU A 345 57.98 -3.05 14.85
N GLN A 346 59.15 -2.43 14.91
CA GLN A 346 60.10 -2.42 13.79
C GLN A 346 60.59 -3.83 13.44
N GLN A 347 60.72 -4.73 14.43
CA GLN A 347 61.05 -6.14 14.18
C GLN A 347 59.91 -6.89 13.47
N VAL A 348 58.65 -6.67 13.85
CA VAL A 348 57.49 -7.28 13.16
C VAL A 348 57.31 -6.69 11.76
N GLU A 349 57.55 -5.39 11.58
CA GLU A 349 57.58 -4.75 10.26
C GLU A 349 58.71 -5.33 9.39
N LEU A 350 59.91 -5.55 9.96
CA LEU A 350 61.01 -6.22 9.27
C LEU A 350 60.63 -7.65 8.87
N ASP A 351 60.01 -8.45 9.74
CA ASP A 351 59.58 -9.82 9.42
C ASP A 351 58.51 -9.83 8.32
N ASN A 352 57.56 -8.88 8.35
CA ASN A 352 56.57 -8.71 7.28
C ASN A 352 57.22 -8.27 5.96
N LEU A 353 58.21 -7.39 6.01
CA LEU A 353 58.99 -6.99 4.83
C LEU A 353 59.84 -8.15 4.29
N TYR A 354 60.41 -9.01 5.14
CA TYR A 354 61.08 -10.24 4.74
C TYR A 354 60.11 -11.21 4.09
N HIS A 355 58.90 -11.38 4.64
CA HIS A 355 57.90 -12.26 4.04
C HIS A 355 57.40 -11.73 2.69
N ASN A 356 57.24 -10.41 2.57
CA ASN A 356 56.92 -9.73 1.31
C ASN A 356 58.05 -9.85 0.28
N LEU A 357 59.31 -9.74 0.69
CA LEU A 357 60.47 -9.99 -0.17
C LEU A 357 60.51 -11.45 -0.64
N GLU A 358 60.16 -12.40 0.24
CA GLU A 358 60.09 -13.82 -0.11
C GLU A 358 58.97 -14.09 -1.13
N ASN A 359 57.80 -13.46 -0.94
CA ASN A 359 56.70 -13.53 -1.90
C ASN A 359 57.07 -12.90 -3.25
N LYS A 360 57.75 -11.74 -3.24
CA LYS A 360 58.26 -11.09 -4.46
C LYS A 360 59.35 -11.92 -5.15
N LYS A 361 60.21 -12.63 -4.41
CA LYS A 361 61.15 -13.60 -4.97
C LYS A 361 60.43 -14.79 -5.60
N GLN A 362 59.34 -15.27 -5.01
CA GLN A 362 58.51 -16.32 -5.60
C GLN A 362 57.81 -15.84 -6.88
N GLU A 363 57.31 -14.59 -6.90
CA GLU A 363 56.78 -13.96 -8.12
C GLU A 363 57.86 -13.83 -9.20
N LEU A 364 59.08 -13.38 -8.85
CA LEU A 364 60.20 -13.31 -9.80
C LEU A 364 60.61 -14.68 -10.33
N LYS A 365 60.57 -15.74 -9.50
CA LYS A 365 60.82 -17.11 -9.97
C LYS A 365 59.76 -17.56 -10.98
N LYS A 366 58.48 -17.24 -10.72
CA LYS A 366 57.40 -17.52 -11.68
C LYS A 366 57.60 -16.75 -12.98
N ILE A 367 57.94 -15.47 -12.91
CA ILE A 367 58.23 -14.66 -14.10
C ILE A 367 59.44 -15.22 -14.87
N LEU A 368 60.50 -15.68 -14.20
CA LEU A 368 61.64 -16.33 -14.86
C LEU A 368 61.27 -17.70 -15.47
N GLU A 369 60.35 -18.44 -14.87
CA GLU A 369 59.79 -19.66 -15.46
C GLU A 369 58.93 -19.33 -16.69
N ASP A 370 58.13 -18.26 -16.62
CA ASP A 370 57.32 -17.76 -17.74
C ASP A 370 58.21 -17.22 -18.86
N GLU A 371 59.31 -16.51 -18.56
CA GLU A 371 60.32 -16.08 -19.54
C GLU A 371 60.97 -17.27 -20.22
N LYS A 372 61.35 -18.32 -19.48
CA LYS A 372 61.88 -19.56 -20.08
C LYS A 372 60.84 -20.28 -20.94
N ASN A 373 59.58 -20.26 -20.52
CA ASN A 373 58.47 -20.84 -21.30
C ASN A 373 58.26 -20.03 -22.59
N LEU A 374 58.29 -18.70 -22.51
CA LEU A 374 58.22 -17.81 -23.67
C LEU A 374 59.44 -17.96 -24.59
N GLU A 375 60.66 -18.11 -24.06
CA GLU A 375 61.86 -18.41 -24.85
C GLU A 375 61.74 -19.78 -25.53
N HIS A 376 61.17 -20.78 -24.85
CA HIS A 376 60.88 -22.07 -25.47
C HIS A 376 59.82 -21.92 -26.58
N GLU A 377 58.76 -21.15 -26.36
CA GLU A 377 57.75 -20.87 -27.38
C GLU A 377 58.30 -20.07 -28.54
N LEU A 378 59.16 -19.08 -28.30
CA LEU A 378 59.88 -18.33 -29.33
C LEU A 378 60.82 -19.25 -30.10
N SER A 379 61.58 -20.13 -29.43
CA SER A 379 62.42 -21.12 -30.10
C SER A 379 61.60 -22.10 -30.96
N LYS A 380 60.43 -22.54 -30.46
CA LYS A 380 59.47 -23.33 -31.24
C LYS A 380 58.95 -22.54 -32.45
N LEU A 381 58.60 -21.28 -32.27
CA LEU A 381 58.13 -20.40 -33.35
C LEU A 381 59.25 -20.11 -34.37
N GLU A 382 60.49 -19.93 -33.94
CA GLU A 382 61.66 -19.81 -34.82
C GLU A 382 61.93 -21.11 -35.60
N GLU A 383 61.72 -22.27 -34.99
CA GLU A 383 61.74 -23.57 -35.68
C GLU A 383 60.59 -23.67 -36.69
N PHE A 384 59.39 -23.17 -36.36
CA PHE A 384 58.28 -23.08 -37.30
C PHE A 384 58.56 -22.08 -38.45
N GLU A 385 59.19 -20.94 -38.19
CA GLU A 385 59.59 -19.97 -39.21
C GLU A 385 60.68 -20.53 -40.14
N LYS A 386 61.62 -21.32 -39.61
CA LYS A 386 62.64 -22.02 -40.42
C LYS A 386 62.03 -23.15 -41.26
N ASN A 387 60.95 -23.77 -40.78
CA ASN A 387 60.26 -24.88 -41.45
C ASN A 387 59.10 -24.43 -42.36
N ALA A 388 58.67 -23.17 -42.29
CA ALA A 388 57.59 -22.61 -43.10
C ALA A 388 58.10 -22.11 -44.46
N ASP A 389 57.26 -22.22 -45.50
CA ASP A 389 57.59 -21.74 -46.84
C ASP A 389 57.81 -20.22 -46.84
N LYS A 390 59.05 -19.78 -47.12
CA LYS A 390 59.47 -18.37 -47.15
C LYS A 390 58.53 -17.44 -47.95
N LYS A 391 57.87 -17.96 -49.00
CA LYS A 391 56.91 -17.20 -49.81
C LYS A 391 55.65 -16.76 -49.06
N TYR A 392 55.14 -17.58 -48.14
CA TYR A 392 53.96 -17.22 -47.33
C TYR A 392 54.34 -16.26 -46.20
N VAL A 393 55.55 -16.41 -45.64
CA VAL A 393 56.10 -15.49 -44.63
C VAL A 393 56.31 -14.09 -45.23
N ASP A 394 56.85 -14.01 -46.44
CA ASP A 394 57.01 -12.73 -47.15
C ASP A 394 55.66 -12.06 -47.48
N GLN A 395 54.63 -12.84 -47.83
CA GLN A 395 53.27 -12.33 -48.06
C GLN A 395 52.61 -11.84 -46.76
N LEU A 396 52.81 -12.55 -45.64
CA LEU A 396 52.34 -12.10 -44.33
C LEU A 396 53.10 -10.85 -43.87
N GLY A 397 54.40 -10.76 -44.12
CA GLY A 397 55.19 -9.55 -43.88
C GLY A 397 54.66 -8.36 -44.66
N GLN A 398 54.34 -8.54 -45.96
CA GLN A 398 53.71 -7.50 -46.77
C GLN A 398 52.32 -7.12 -46.25
N LEU A 399 51.53 -8.08 -45.77
CA LEU A 399 50.21 -7.81 -45.18
C LEU A 399 50.33 -7.06 -43.84
N VAL A 400 51.35 -7.34 -43.04
CA VAL A 400 51.63 -6.61 -41.80
C VAL A 400 52.11 -5.19 -42.11
N THR A 401 52.97 -4.99 -43.11
CA THR A 401 53.36 -3.63 -43.52
C THR A 401 52.16 -2.85 -44.05
N ILE A 402 51.27 -3.48 -44.82
CA ILE A 402 50.02 -2.85 -45.28
C ILE A 402 49.10 -2.54 -44.08
N TYR A 403 49.05 -3.42 -43.08
CA TYR A 403 48.27 -3.19 -41.87
C TYR A 403 48.82 -2.01 -41.05
N GLU A 404 50.15 -1.90 -40.90
CA GLU A 404 50.80 -0.76 -40.24
C GLU A 404 50.58 0.55 -41.01
N GLU A 405 50.66 0.53 -42.34
CA GLU A 405 50.33 1.67 -43.20
C GLU A 405 48.86 2.08 -43.07
N LEU A 406 47.93 1.12 -43.04
CA LEU A 406 46.51 1.38 -42.82
C LEU A 406 46.25 1.96 -41.43
N LYS A 407 46.95 1.49 -40.41
CA LYS A 407 46.87 2.02 -39.06
C LYS A 407 47.39 3.45 -38.98
N GLN A 408 48.48 3.79 -39.69
CA GLN A 408 48.96 5.17 -39.80
C GLN A 408 47.94 6.05 -40.53
N LYS A 409 47.38 5.59 -41.64
CA LYS A 409 46.31 6.30 -42.37
C LYS A 409 45.07 6.53 -41.50
N GLU A 410 44.69 5.58 -40.64
CA GLU A 410 43.58 5.75 -39.70
C GLU A 410 43.91 6.81 -38.63
N LEU A 411 45.14 6.82 -38.11
CA LEU A 411 45.59 7.83 -37.16
C LEU A 411 45.62 9.23 -37.79
N ASP A 412 46.12 9.35 -39.01
CA ASP A 412 46.17 10.63 -39.71
C ASP A 412 44.79 11.10 -40.16
N PHE A 413 43.90 10.18 -40.56
CA PHE A 413 42.50 10.49 -40.81
C PHE A 413 41.79 10.96 -39.54
N LYS A 414 42.02 10.32 -38.39
CA LYS A 414 41.50 10.77 -37.09
C LYS A 414 42.02 12.15 -36.69
N LYS A 415 43.27 12.50 -37.02
CA LYS A 415 43.80 13.86 -36.84
C LYS A 415 43.08 14.83 -37.79
N SER A 416 42.95 14.50 -39.06
CA SER A 416 42.22 15.32 -40.05
C SER A 416 40.78 15.58 -39.63
N CYS A 417 40.04 14.57 -39.15
CA CYS A 417 38.68 14.76 -38.65
C CYS A 417 38.62 15.61 -37.38
N LYS A 418 39.63 15.54 -36.50
CA LYS A 418 39.71 16.42 -35.32
C LYS A 418 39.98 17.87 -35.73
N ASP A 419 40.86 18.09 -36.70
CA ASP A 419 41.15 19.42 -37.22
C ASP A 419 39.94 20.01 -37.94
N GLU A 420 39.22 19.20 -38.73
CA GLU A 420 37.94 19.59 -39.35
C GLU A 420 36.86 19.89 -38.31
N LEU A 421 36.76 19.10 -37.22
CA LEU A 421 35.84 19.39 -36.12
C LEU A 421 36.15 20.73 -35.46
N VAL A 422 37.43 21.04 -35.19
CA VAL A 422 37.83 22.32 -34.60
C VAL A 422 37.56 23.49 -35.56
N LEU A 423 37.67 23.27 -36.88
CA LEU A 423 37.30 24.28 -37.88
C LEU A 423 35.78 24.52 -37.91
N ILE A 424 34.98 23.45 -37.89
CA ILE A 424 33.52 23.54 -37.85
C ILE A 424 33.05 24.19 -36.52
N GLU A 425 33.66 23.84 -35.39
CA GLU A 425 33.38 24.49 -34.10
C GLU A 425 33.68 25.98 -34.15
N LYS A 426 34.79 26.40 -34.77
CA LYS A 426 35.10 27.82 -34.99
C LYS A 426 34.14 28.50 -35.96
N GLU A 427 33.63 27.80 -36.97
CA GLU A 427 32.59 28.32 -37.86
C GLU A 427 31.24 28.44 -37.16
N ILE A 428 30.87 27.48 -36.32
CA ILE A 428 29.68 27.55 -35.45
C ILE A 428 29.82 28.73 -34.49
N GLU A 429 30.97 28.90 -33.84
CA GLU A 429 31.20 30.02 -32.93
C GLU A 429 31.13 31.37 -33.66
N LYS A 430 31.61 31.45 -34.92
CA LYS A 430 31.43 32.65 -35.76
C LYS A 430 29.96 32.88 -36.11
N LEU A 431 29.23 31.85 -36.51
CA LEU A 431 27.81 31.92 -36.82
C LEU A 431 26.95 32.23 -35.60
N GLU A 432 27.29 31.72 -34.42
CA GLU A 432 26.64 32.04 -33.15
C GLU A 432 26.89 33.50 -32.76
N ASN A 433 28.12 34.00 -32.95
CA ASN A 433 28.44 35.40 -32.75
C ASN A 433 27.71 36.31 -33.76
N GLU A 434 27.61 35.91 -35.03
CA GLU A 434 26.83 36.61 -36.05
C GLU A 434 25.31 36.57 -35.77
N ALA A 435 24.80 35.46 -35.25
CA ALA A 435 23.41 35.33 -34.80
C ALA A 435 23.12 36.18 -33.55
N SER A 436 24.09 36.32 -32.64
CA SER A 436 23.96 37.17 -31.45
C SER A 436 23.93 38.67 -31.80
N MET A 437 24.61 39.06 -32.89
CA MET A 437 24.66 40.44 -33.37
C MET A 437 23.51 40.78 -34.34
N ASN A 438 22.80 39.77 -34.85
CA ASN A 438 21.63 39.88 -35.72
C ASN A 438 20.32 39.43 -35.01
N GLU A 439 20.16 39.70 -33.72
CA GLU A 439 18.80 39.69 -33.12
C GLU A 439 18.03 40.90 -33.65
N ASP A 440 17.41 40.73 -34.82
CA ASP A 440 16.47 41.69 -35.39
C ASP A 440 15.42 42.08 -34.33
N SER A 441 15.33 43.37 -34.03
CA SER A 441 14.33 43.96 -33.11
C SER A 441 12.90 43.48 -33.36
N ASN A 442 12.59 43.03 -34.58
CA ASN A 442 11.29 42.51 -34.99
C ASN A 442 10.95 41.13 -34.39
N ASP A 443 11.92 40.27 -34.09
CA ASP A 443 11.63 38.93 -33.58
C ASP A 443 11.41 38.90 -32.06
N LYS A 444 12.02 39.85 -31.33
CA LYS A 444 11.67 40.12 -29.92
C LYS A 444 10.23 40.61 -29.77
N GLU A 445 9.80 41.56 -30.62
CA GLU A 445 8.41 42.04 -30.61
C GLU A 445 7.39 40.93 -30.95
N LYS A 446 7.72 40.00 -31.85
CA LYS A 446 6.86 38.84 -32.13
C LYS A 446 6.78 37.90 -30.93
N PHE A 447 7.90 37.64 -30.26
CA PHE A 447 7.94 36.79 -29.07
C PHE A 447 7.11 37.37 -27.92
N ASP A 448 7.18 38.68 -27.71
CA ASP A 448 6.39 39.38 -26.70
C ASP A 448 4.89 39.32 -27.02
N ARG A 449 4.49 39.52 -28.30
CA ARG A 449 3.09 39.36 -28.74
C ARG A 449 2.59 37.92 -28.54
N ILE A 450 3.43 36.91 -28.77
CA ILE A 450 3.07 35.50 -28.54
C ILE A 450 2.91 35.22 -27.04
N ASN A 451 3.76 35.80 -26.19
CA ASN A 451 3.64 35.66 -24.74
C ASN A 451 2.37 36.34 -24.21
N GLU A 452 2.05 37.56 -24.65
CA GLU A 452 0.81 38.24 -24.30
C GLU A 452 -0.43 37.41 -24.73
N GLN A 453 -0.41 36.83 -25.92
CA GLN A 453 -1.48 35.94 -26.39
C GLN A 453 -1.58 34.67 -25.53
N ASN A 454 -0.46 34.07 -25.14
CA ASN A 454 -0.43 32.91 -24.26
C ASN A 454 -0.93 33.24 -22.84
N GLU A 455 -0.60 34.40 -22.30
CA GLU A 455 -1.09 34.87 -21.01
C GLU A 455 -2.60 35.19 -21.05
N ALA A 456 -3.07 35.82 -22.13
CA ALA A 456 -4.49 36.01 -22.38
C ALA A 456 -5.25 34.68 -22.52
N ALA A 457 -4.64 33.67 -23.15
CA ALA A 457 -5.22 32.33 -23.25
C ALA A 457 -5.23 31.61 -21.88
N ARG A 458 -4.16 31.73 -21.09
CA ARG A 458 -4.07 31.16 -19.73
C ARG A 458 -5.08 31.78 -18.78
N SER A 459 -5.25 33.10 -18.79
CA SER A 459 -6.26 33.79 -17.97
C SER A 459 -7.68 33.37 -18.38
N LYS A 460 -7.98 33.29 -19.69
CA LYS A 460 -9.26 32.75 -20.19
C LYS A 460 -9.48 31.31 -19.70
N LEU A 461 -8.48 30.44 -19.80
CA LEU A 461 -8.56 29.06 -19.31
C LEU A 461 -8.82 29.00 -17.80
N GLN A 462 -8.18 29.86 -17.01
CA GLN A 462 -8.41 29.96 -15.57
C GLN A 462 -9.85 30.40 -15.27
N THR A 463 -10.39 31.39 -15.99
CA THR A 463 -11.80 31.80 -15.82
C THR A 463 -12.78 30.68 -16.19
N LEU A 464 -12.51 29.90 -17.23
CA LEU A 464 -13.33 28.75 -17.62
C LEU A 464 -13.26 27.63 -16.57
N ARG A 465 -12.08 27.33 -16.03
CA ARG A 465 -11.92 26.39 -14.90
C ARG A 465 -12.73 26.82 -13.69
N LEU A 466 -12.74 28.12 -13.36
CA LEU A 466 -13.57 28.65 -12.27
C LEU A 466 -15.07 28.51 -12.55
N LYS A 467 -15.52 28.73 -13.80
CA LYS A 467 -16.92 28.51 -14.20
C LYS A 467 -17.32 27.03 -14.09
N ILE A 468 -16.46 26.11 -14.54
CA ILE A 468 -16.67 24.67 -14.39
C ILE A 468 -16.73 24.28 -12.91
N ALA A 469 -15.83 24.81 -12.08
CA ALA A 469 -15.85 24.55 -10.64
C ALA A 469 -17.15 25.05 -9.97
N LYS A 470 -17.66 26.22 -10.38
CA LYS A 470 -18.97 26.72 -9.94
C LYS A 470 -20.10 25.78 -10.37
N LYS A 471 -20.13 25.35 -11.63
CA LYS A 471 -21.14 24.42 -12.14
C LYS A 471 -21.08 23.05 -11.45
N ASN A 472 -19.88 22.53 -11.18
CA ASN A 472 -19.71 21.29 -10.42
C ASN A 472 -20.22 21.42 -8.99
N ARG A 473 -19.98 22.55 -8.32
CA ARG A 473 -20.57 22.82 -7.00
C ARG A 473 -22.10 22.87 -7.07
N GLU A 474 -22.67 23.56 -8.06
CA GLU A 474 -24.12 23.60 -8.28
C GLU A 474 -24.69 22.18 -8.49
N ILE A 475 -24.05 21.36 -9.34
CA ILE A 475 -24.45 19.96 -9.57
C ILE A 475 -24.39 19.16 -8.26
N SER A 476 -23.34 19.30 -7.45
CA SER A 476 -23.25 18.62 -6.16
C SER A 476 -24.35 19.07 -5.19
N THR A 477 -24.71 20.36 -5.18
CA THR A 477 -25.83 20.84 -4.35
C THR A 477 -27.17 20.29 -4.84
N LEU A 478 -27.37 20.20 -6.16
CA LEU A 478 -28.58 19.62 -6.74
C LEU A 478 -28.68 18.12 -6.46
N LYS A 479 -27.58 17.37 -6.54
CA LYS A 479 -27.54 15.95 -6.16
C LYS A 479 -27.93 15.75 -4.70
N ARG A 480 -27.38 16.54 -3.76
CA ARG A 480 -27.79 16.48 -2.35
C ARG A 480 -29.29 16.76 -2.17
N LYS A 481 -29.83 17.77 -2.86
CA LYS A 481 -31.27 18.06 -2.85
C LYS A 481 -32.12 16.94 -3.45
N LEU A 482 -31.60 16.21 -4.42
CA LEU A 482 -32.27 15.03 -4.99
C LEU A 482 -32.21 13.84 -4.02
N ASP A 483 -31.09 13.64 -3.34
CA ASP A 483 -30.93 12.59 -2.33
C ASP A 483 -31.81 12.84 -1.08
N GLU A 484 -32.14 14.11 -0.79
CA GLU A 484 -33.11 14.49 0.25
C GLU A 484 -34.55 14.06 -0.08
N ILE A 485 -34.87 13.79 -1.35
CA ILE A 485 -36.19 13.33 -1.76
C ILE A 485 -36.28 11.82 -1.52
N PRO A 486 -37.20 11.35 -0.65
CA PRO A 486 -37.31 9.94 -0.35
C PRO A 486 -37.58 9.11 -1.60
N SER A 487 -36.79 8.05 -1.76
CA SER A 487 -36.93 7.09 -2.84
C SER A 487 -38.29 6.39 -2.79
N ARG A 488 -38.73 5.83 -3.94
CA ARG A 488 -39.97 5.04 -4.02
C ARG A 488 -39.99 3.88 -3.00
N SER A 489 -38.83 3.30 -2.71
CA SER A 489 -38.65 2.28 -1.67
C SER A 489 -38.87 2.83 -0.26
N GLU A 490 -38.31 4.00 0.07
CA GLU A 490 -38.49 4.62 1.40
C GLU A 490 -39.93 5.05 1.60
N LEU A 491 -40.57 5.63 0.58
CA LEU A 491 -42.01 5.91 0.60
C LEU A 491 -42.84 4.64 0.86
N SER A 492 -42.48 3.52 0.23
CA SER A 492 -43.14 2.23 0.48
C SER A 492 -42.92 1.74 1.91
N GLN A 493 -41.72 1.92 2.47
CA GLN A 493 -41.42 1.60 3.86
C GLN A 493 -42.22 2.48 4.83
N TYR A 494 -42.28 3.79 4.60
CA TYR A 494 -43.11 4.70 5.40
C TYR A 494 -44.59 4.33 5.32
N GLN A 495 -45.10 3.99 4.13
CA GLN A 495 -46.47 3.54 3.97
C GLN A 495 -46.75 2.28 4.80
N LYS A 496 -45.87 1.28 4.75
CA LYS A 496 -46.00 0.07 5.59
C LYS A 496 -45.96 0.43 7.08
N ARG A 497 -45.04 1.31 7.47
CA ARG A 497 -44.90 1.76 8.86
C ARG A 497 -46.14 2.50 9.36
N PHE A 498 -46.77 3.32 8.52
CA PHE A 498 -48.03 4.00 8.85
C PHE A 498 -49.17 3.00 9.03
N ILE A 499 -49.25 1.97 8.18
CA ILE A 499 -50.26 0.91 8.32
C ILE A 499 -50.06 0.13 9.62
N GLU A 500 -48.80 -0.22 9.96
CA GLU A 500 -48.47 -0.86 11.23
C GLU A 500 -48.89 0.01 12.42
N LEU A 501 -48.53 1.30 12.39
CA LEU A 501 -48.86 2.24 13.46
C LEU A 501 -50.37 2.42 13.58
N TYR A 502 -51.10 2.51 12.47
CA TYR A 502 -52.55 2.58 12.46
C TYR A 502 -53.17 1.31 13.07
N ASN A 503 -52.64 0.13 12.76
CA ASN A 503 -53.10 -1.13 13.35
C ASN A 503 -52.83 -1.18 14.86
N GLN A 504 -51.69 -0.68 15.32
CA GLN A 504 -51.37 -0.57 16.75
C GLN A 504 -52.33 0.39 17.46
N LEU A 505 -52.55 1.59 16.89
CA LEU A 505 -53.49 2.57 17.41
C LEU A 505 -54.92 2.01 17.45
N SER A 506 -55.35 1.33 16.39
CA SER A 506 -56.65 0.66 16.33
C SER A 506 -56.78 -0.41 17.40
N THR A 507 -55.74 -1.22 17.61
CA THR A 507 -55.72 -2.24 18.67
C THR A 507 -55.85 -1.60 20.05
N GLY A 508 -55.04 -0.57 20.32
CA GLY A 508 -55.14 0.21 21.56
C GLY A 508 -56.53 0.79 21.78
N TYR A 509 -57.10 1.44 20.75
CA TYR A 509 -58.47 1.97 20.80
C TYR A 509 -59.50 0.87 21.12
N THR A 510 -59.41 -0.30 20.48
CA THR A 510 -60.34 -1.41 20.76
C THR A 510 -60.22 -1.92 22.18
N GLN A 511 -59.00 -2.04 22.72
CA GLN A 511 -58.77 -2.44 24.11
C GLN A 511 -59.32 -1.41 25.08
N THR A 512 -59.01 -0.12 24.88
CA THR A 512 -59.55 0.97 25.69
C THR A 512 -61.07 0.97 25.67
N LYS A 513 -61.69 0.80 24.50
CA LYS A 513 -63.14 0.70 24.37
C LYS A 513 -63.70 -0.51 25.14
N GLN A 514 -63.05 -1.67 25.05
CA GLN A 514 -63.44 -2.86 25.82
C GLN A 514 -63.37 -2.61 27.33
N PHE A 515 -62.32 -1.95 27.82
CA PHE A 515 -62.20 -1.58 29.23
C PHE A 515 -63.30 -0.62 29.68
N TYR A 516 -63.64 0.40 28.88
CA TYR A 516 -64.76 1.29 29.21
C TYR A 516 -66.10 0.56 29.20
N ILE A 517 -66.34 -0.34 28.25
CA ILE A 517 -67.58 -1.15 28.22
C ILE A 517 -67.65 -2.05 29.46
N LEU A 518 -66.54 -2.72 29.81
CA LEU A 518 -66.46 -3.56 30.99
C LEU A 518 -66.71 -2.75 32.26
N TYR A 519 -66.08 -1.58 32.38
CA TYR A 519 -66.26 -0.66 33.49
C TYR A 519 -67.73 -0.25 33.64
N ASN A 520 -68.36 0.20 32.56
CA ASN A 520 -69.77 0.59 32.57
C ASN A 520 -70.68 -0.59 32.95
N ALA A 521 -70.42 -1.79 32.41
CA ALA A 521 -71.20 -2.98 32.76
C ALA A 521 -71.03 -3.39 34.24
N LEU A 522 -69.83 -3.23 34.80
CA LEU A 522 -69.58 -3.47 36.22
C LEU A 522 -70.25 -2.41 37.10
N GLU A 523 -70.21 -1.15 36.71
CA GLU A 523 -70.88 -0.07 37.43
C GLU A 523 -72.41 -0.23 37.39
N ASP A 524 -72.99 -0.64 36.26
CA ASP A 524 -74.42 -0.98 36.15
C ASP A 524 -74.78 -2.15 37.07
N LYS A 525 -73.96 -3.22 37.09
CA LYS A 525 -74.16 -4.35 38.03
C LYS A 525 -74.10 -3.87 39.48
N LYS A 526 -73.11 -3.06 39.83
CA LYS A 526 -72.95 -2.50 41.17
C LYS A 526 -74.14 -1.61 41.54
N PHE A 527 -74.63 -0.78 40.62
CA PHE A 527 -75.83 0.04 40.81
C PHE A 527 -77.05 -0.83 41.11
N HIS A 528 -77.28 -1.89 40.34
CA HIS A 528 -78.38 -2.83 40.58
C HIS A 528 -78.22 -3.59 41.91
N MET A 529 -77.01 -4.03 42.26
CA MET A 529 -76.74 -4.67 43.56
C MET A 529 -77.00 -3.72 44.72
N ASN A 530 -76.58 -2.45 44.63
CA ASN A 530 -76.88 -1.43 45.64
C ASN A 530 -78.39 -1.16 45.75
N LYS A 531 -79.12 -1.18 44.63
CA LYS A 531 -80.59 -1.08 44.65
C LYS A 531 -81.24 -2.27 45.37
N ILE A 532 -80.70 -3.48 45.18
CA ILE A 532 -81.16 -4.67 45.89
C ILE A 532 -80.86 -4.56 47.39
N ILE A 533 -79.66 -4.12 47.77
CA ILE A 533 -79.28 -3.91 49.18
C ILE A 533 -80.20 -2.88 49.85
N THR A 534 -80.45 -1.74 49.20
CA THR A 534 -81.35 -0.70 49.73
C THR A 534 -82.79 -1.20 49.85
N LEU A 535 -83.28 -1.98 48.89
CA LEU A 535 -84.59 -2.65 49.00
C LEU A 535 -84.62 -3.64 50.17
N TYR A 536 -83.58 -4.46 50.35
CA TYR A 536 -83.51 -5.38 51.49
C TYR A 536 -83.49 -4.66 52.83
N ASN A 537 -82.72 -3.57 52.95
CA ASN A 537 -82.70 -2.76 54.17
C ASN A 537 -84.08 -2.14 54.44
N SER A 538 -84.77 -1.61 53.42
CA SER A 538 -86.13 -1.09 53.56
C SER A 538 -87.12 -2.15 54.01
N ILE A 539 -87.04 -3.36 53.45
CA ILE A 539 -87.87 -4.50 53.85
C ILE A 539 -87.56 -4.89 55.29
N HIS A 540 -86.29 -4.95 55.67
CA HIS A 540 -85.85 -5.31 57.01
C HIS A 540 -86.34 -4.32 58.09
N ASP A 541 -86.22 -3.01 57.81
CA ASP A 541 -86.65 -1.95 58.73
C ASP A 541 -88.18 -1.91 58.88
N GLN A 542 -88.91 -2.07 57.78
CA GLN A 542 -90.38 -2.10 57.77
C GLN A 542 -90.95 -3.38 58.39
N PHE A 543 -90.22 -4.50 58.34
CA PHE A 543 -90.69 -5.79 58.84
C PHE A 543 -91.08 -5.76 60.32
N LYS A 544 -90.27 -5.11 61.16
CA LYS A 544 -90.55 -5.00 62.61
C LYS A 544 -91.82 -4.22 62.90
N GLN A 545 -92.07 -3.14 62.15
CA GLN A 545 -93.27 -2.30 62.31
C GLN A 545 -94.51 -2.97 61.72
N ALA A 546 -94.38 -3.63 60.57
CA ALA A 546 -95.47 -4.33 59.90
C ALA A 546 -95.98 -5.54 60.70
N MET A 547 -95.11 -6.24 61.43
CA MET A 547 -95.50 -7.43 62.20
C MET A 547 -96.26 -7.14 63.50
N SER A 548 -96.38 -5.87 63.91
CA SER A 548 -97.03 -5.44 65.16
C SER A 548 -98.55 -5.60 65.17
N THR A 549 -99.23 -5.47 64.02
CA THR A 549 -100.70 -5.52 63.91
C THR A 549 -101.12 -6.25 62.64
N GLN A 550 -102.25 -6.98 62.69
CA GLN A 550 -102.72 -7.81 61.58
C GLN A 550 -103.04 -6.98 60.31
N SER A 551 -103.61 -5.78 60.45
CA SER A 551 -103.87 -4.89 59.32
C SER A 551 -102.57 -4.43 58.63
N ASN A 552 -101.53 -4.11 59.41
CA ASN A 552 -100.22 -3.72 58.87
C ASN A 552 -99.51 -4.88 58.17
N ARG A 553 -99.74 -6.13 58.59
CA ARG A 553 -99.22 -7.32 57.89
C ARG A 553 -99.83 -7.46 56.50
N GLU A 554 -101.14 -7.31 56.36
CA GLU A 554 -101.80 -7.38 55.06
C GLU A 554 -101.38 -6.24 54.12
N GLN A 555 -101.17 -5.03 54.66
CA GLN A 555 -100.64 -3.91 53.89
C GLN A 555 -99.20 -4.14 53.44
N PHE A 556 -98.36 -4.73 54.29
CA PHE A 556 -96.98 -5.07 53.94
C PHE A 556 -96.89 -6.14 52.84
N VAL A 557 -97.76 -7.15 52.87
CA VAL A 557 -97.84 -8.15 51.79
C VAL A 557 -98.22 -7.49 50.46
N LYS A 558 -99.22 -6.60 50.44
CA LYS A 558 -99.58 -5.83 49.24
C LYS A 558 -98.44 -4.95 48.73
N GLN A 559 -97.65 -4.36 49.63
CA GLN A 559 -96.46 -3.58 49.27
C GLN A 559 -95.35 -4.46 48.67
N LEU A 560 -95.11 -5.67 49.20
CA LEU A 560 -94.16 -6.62 48.64
C LEU A 560 -94.59 -7.12 47.25
N GLU A 561 -95.89 -7.39 47.06
CA GLU A 561 -96.45 -7.75 45.75
C GLU A 561 -96.25 -6.60 44.73
N ALA A 562 -96.50 -5.36 45.12
CA ALA A 562 -96.25 -4.19 44.29
C ALA A 562 -94.76 -4.01 43.94
N ILE A 563 -93.85 -4.25 44.89
CA ILE A 563 -92.40 -4.22 44.64
C ILE A 563 -92.01 -5.33 43.65
N LEU A 564 -92.52 -6.56 43.83
CA LEU A 564 -92.25 -7.68 42.93
C LEU A 564 -92.73 -7.40 41.51
N GLU A 565 -93.93 -6.83 41.36
CA GLU A 565 -94.45 -6.42 40.07
C GLU A 565 -93.63 -5.29 39.45
N GLY A 566 -93.19 -4.32 40.26
CA GLY A 566 -92.24 -3.29 39.84
C GLY A 566 -90.90 -3.85 39.35
N VAL A 567 -90.35 -4.88 40.02
CA VAL A 567 -89.14 -5.57 39.59
C VAL A 567 -89.36 -6.33 38.27
N LYS A 568 -90.46 -7.08 38.15
CA LYS A 568 -90.83 -7.78 36.90
C LYS A 568 -90.95 -6.81 35.72
N ASN A 569 -91.59 -5.67 35.93
CA ASN A 569 -91.71 -4.62 34.92
C ASN A 569 -90.36 -4.01 34.54
N ASN A 570 -89.43 -3.86 35.48
CA ASN A 570 -88.08 -3.38 35.19
C ASN A 570 -87.28 -4.41 34.36
N VAL A 571 -87.40 -5.70 34.67
CA VAL A 571 -86.77 -6.78 33.88
C VAL A 571 -87.29 -6.78 32.44
N ALA A 572 -88.61 -6.71 32.26
CA ALA A 572 -89.21 -6.63 30.92
C ALA A 572 -88.74 -5.39 30.14
N LYS A 573 -88.60 -4.24 30.81
CA LYS A 573 -88.03 -3.02 30.20
C LYS A 573 -86.58 -3.21 29.78
N THR A 574 -85.75 -3.86 30.60
CA THR A 574 -84.34 -4.14 30.24
C THR A 574 -84.22 -5.14 29.10
N ASP A 575 -85.07 -6.16 29.05
CA ASP A 575 -85.08 -7.15 27.96
C ASP A 575 -85.51 -6.52 26.64
N ASN A 576 -86.50 -5.63 26.65
CA ASN A 576 -86.89 -4.87 25.47
C ASN A 576 -85.77 -3.96 24.95
N LYS A 577 -85.00 -3.33 25.85
CA LYS A 577 -83.82 -2.53 25.46
C LYS A 577 -82.73 -3.43 24.84
N LYS A 578 -82.48 -4.60 25.43
CA LYS A 578 -81.54 -5.60 24.90
C LYS A 578 -81.94 -6.08 23.50
N SER A 579 -83.22 -6.38 23.29
CA SER A 579 -83.75 -6.80 21.98
C SER A 579 -83.52 -5.72 20.90
N LYS A 580 -83.85 -4.46 21.21
CA LYS A 580 -83.60 -3.32 20.29
C LYS A 580 -82.11 -3.13 19.98
N ALA A 581 -81.26 -3.21 20.99
CA ALA A 581 -79.81 -3.09 20.79
C ALA A 581 -79.25 -4.24 19.93
N LYS A 582 -79.78 -5.46 20.09
CA LYS A 582 -79.41 -6.61 19.27
C LYS A 582 -79.83 -6.43 17.81
N SER A 583 -81.08 -6.01 17.57
CA SER A 583 -81.55 -5.73 16.20
C SER A 583 -80.72 -4.63 15.51
N ASN A 584 -80.33 -3.59 16.24
CA ASN A 584 -79.44 -2.55 15.70
C ASN A 584 -78.03 -3.08 15.40
N LEU A 585 -77.51 -3.98 16.23
CA LEU A 585 -76.21 -4.63 16.01
C LEU A 585 -76.26 -5.50 14.74
N ASP A 586 -77.31 -6.30 14.59
CA ASP A 586 -77.50 -7.17 13.43
C ASP A 586 -77.59 -6.33 12.14
N ALA A 587 -78.38 -5.24 12.16
CA ALA A 587 -78.48 -4.32 11.02
C ALA A 587 -77.13 -3.65 10.66
N LEU A 588 -76.33 -3.26 11.66
CA LEU A 588 -75.01 -2.68 11.43
C LEU A 588 -74.00 -3.73 10.91
N ASN A 589 -74.12 -4.97 11.38
CA ASN A 589 -73.31 -6.08 10.89
C ASN A 589 -73.63 -6.40 9.43
N ASP A 590 -74.90 -6.38 9.03
CA ASP A 590 -75.30 -6.57 7.63
C ASP A 590 -74.73 -5.46 6.73
N GLN A 591 -74.77 -4.21 7.19
CA GLN A 591 -74.12 -3.10 6.49
C GLN A 591 -72.61 -3.33 6.36
N PHE A 592 -71.94 -3.76 7.44
CA PHE A 592 -70.51 -4.07 7.41
C PHE A 592 -70.16 -5.19 6.41
N VAL A 593 -70.94 -6.27 6.38
CA VAL A 593 -70.76 -7.37 5.41
C VAL A 593 -70.93 -6.84 3.98
N SER A 594 -71.96 -6.03 3.72
CA SER A 594 -72.18 -5.44 2.39
C SER A 594 -71.00 -4.55 1.93
N LEU A 595 -70.38 -3.81 2.84
CA LEU A 595 -69.20 -2.98 2.55
C LEU A 595 -67.95 -3.84 2.26
N ILE A 596 -67.78 -4.96 2.97
CA ILE A 596 -66.70 -5.91 2.69
C ILE A 596 -66.86 -6.49 1.27
N GLU A 597 -68.08 -6.86 0.87
CA GLU A 597 -68.35 -7.39 -0.47
C GLU A 597 -68.06 -6.34 -1.54
N LYS A 598 -68.49 -5.09 -1.35
CA LYS A 598 -68.13 -3.98 -2.25
C LYS A 598 -66.62 -3.79 -2.35
N LYS A 599 -65.88 -3.86 -1.23
CA LYS A 599 -64.41 -3.79 -1.22
C LYS A 599 -63.78 -4.95 -1.99
N ARG A 600 -64.29 -6.18 -1.84
CA ARG A 600 -63.83 -7.35 -2.61
C ARG A 600 -64.08 -7.17 -4.11
N LEU A 601 -65.26 -6.69 -4.48
CA LEU A 601 -65.61 -6.41 -5.88
C LEU A 601 -64.71 -5.32 -6.48
N TYR A 602 -64.41 -4.27 -5.71
CA TYR A 602 -63.48 -3.22 -6.12
C TYR A 602 -62.07 -3.76 -6.39
N TYR A 603 -61.50 -4.58 -5.51
CA TYR A 603 -60.19 -5.18 -5.78
C TYR A 603 -60.19 -6.14 -6.97
N LYS A 604 -61.28 -6.90 -7.15
CA LYS A 604 -61.43 -7.77 -8.32
C LYS A 604 -61.45 -6.93 -9.60
N THR A 605 -62.29 -5.91 -9.67
CA THR A 605 -62.39 -5.02 -10.84
C THR A 605 -61.08 -4.28 -11.14
N ILE A 606 -60.32 -3.84 -10.13
CA ILE A 606 -58.97 -3.30 -10.34
C ILE A 606 -58.03 -4.34 -10.93
N LYS A 607 -58.04 -5.57 -10.40
CA LYS A 607 -57.17 -6.63 -10.88
C LYS A 607 -57.50 -6.97 -12.34
N ASP A 608 -58.78 -7.13 -12.64
CA ASP A 608 -59.27 -7.39 -13.99
C ASP A 608 -58.87 -6.23 -14.93
N PHE A 609 -59.01 -4.97 -14.50
CA PHE A 609 -58.55 -3.79 -15.25
C PHE A 609 -57.04 -3.79 -15.50
N GLN A 610 -56.22 -4.13 -14.49
CA GLN A 610 -54.77 -4.22 -14.65
C GLN A 610 -54.36 -5.34 -15.62
N GLU A 611 -55.08 -6.46 -15.61
CA GLU A 611 -54.87 -7.54 -16.57
C GLU A 611 -55.23 -7.11 -17.99
N GLU A 612 -56.34 -6.39 -18.20
CA GLU A 612 -56.69 -5.82 -19.50
C GLU A 612 -55.70 -4.75 -19.98
N CYS A 613 -55.20 -3.88 -19.08
CA CYS A 613 -54.14 -2.92 -19.42
C CYS A 613 -52.86 -3.64 -19.89
N LYS A 614 -52.43 -4.70 -19.18
CA LYS A 614 -51.28 -5.51 -19.60
C LYS A 614 -51.52 -6.20 -20.93
N LYS A 615 -52.71 -6.76 -21.16
CA LYS A 615 -53.06 -7.33 -22.47
C LYS A 615 -52.96 -6.27 -23.56
N ASN A 616 -53.49 -5.08 -23.32
CA ASN A 616 -53.41 -3.97 -24.28
C ASN A 616 -51.96 -3.55 -24.57
N GLU A 617 -51.12 -3.45 -23.54
CA GLU A 617 -49.67 -3.20 -23.71
C GLU A 617 -49.00 -4.30 -24.55
N THR A 618 -49.32 -5.58 -24.31
CA THR A 618 -48.78 -6.68 -25.11
C THR A 618 -49.29 -6.69 -26.56
N LEU A 619 -50.51 -6.20 -26.79
CA LEU A 619 -51.07 -6.08 -28.13
C LEU A 619 -50.44 -4.91 -28.88
N LEU A 620 -50.27 -3.75 -28.23
CA LEU A 620 -49.55 -2.61 -28.79
C LEU A 620 -48.10 -2.97 -29.15
N ALA A 621 -47.42 -3.72 -28.28
CA ALA A 621 -46.06 -4.20 -28.54
C ALA A 621 -45.96 -5.26 -29.65
N LYS A 622 -47.07 -5.85 -30.10
CA LYS A 622 -47.13 -6.76 -31.27
C LYS A 622 -47.52 -6.05 -32.56
N VAL A 623 -48.11 -4.85 -32.45
CA VAL A 623 -48.56 -4.04 -33.59
C VAL A 623 -47.49 -3.03 -34.01
N GLN A 624 -46.62 -2.61 -33.08
CA GLN A 624 -45.32 -1.96 -33.37
C GLN A 624 -44.29 -3.01 -33.77
#